data_AF-A0A0Q1DRY1-F1
#
_entry.id   AF-A0A0Q1DRY1-F1
#
_cell.length_a   1.000
_cell.length_b   1.000
_cell.length_c   1.000
_cell.angle_alpha   90.00
_cell.angle_beta   90.00
_cell.angle_gamma   90.00
#
_symmetry.space_group_name_H-M   'P 1'
#
loop_
_entity.id
_entity.type
_entity.pdbx_description
1 polymer ?
#
loop_
_entity_poly.entity_id
_entity_poly.type
_entity_poly.pdbx_seq_one_letter_code
_entity_poly.pdbx_strand_id
1 'polypeptide(L)'
;MKRLWTSLLAALFAIPLLSLSPYPAAHGVLLQESGLDLRDIPSRDVLGRIVIVPETAFPAAEANKTIQTLARIDRSILEQAAAHHIYIQLLTGPITNEPTARHLRGKTPRGYAPGSKTWDDVPGIGGSHLVLVRLGHSEKGKGHGSVNLELHEFAHSLDYIVFDRIHETDEFQAIWREEAPRLFPGESYFLTYPEEYFAESFAYYYASEETRHTLRAVAPNTYAFIRGLAERAS
;
A
#
# COMPACT_ATOMS: atom_id res chain seq x y z
N MET A 1 1.86 67.78 3.94
CA MET A 1 2.58 66.97 2.93
C MET A 1 2.21 65.52 3.14
N LYS A 2 1.51 64.94 2.15
CA LYS A 2 1.02 63.57 2.12
C LYS A 2 2.15 62.64 1.64
N ARG A 3 2.05 61.35 2.03
CA ARG A 3 2.83 60.17 1.60
C ARG A 3 3.98 59.82 2.54
N LEU A 4 3.74 58.84 3.42
CA LEU A 4 4.72 57.86 3.93
C LEU A 4 4.01 56.81 4.80
N TRP A 5 2.93 56.19 4.30
CA TRP A 5 2.23 55.11 5.02
C TRP A 5 1.66 54.05 4.06
N THR A 6 2.45 53.58 3.09
CA THR A 6 1.98 52.51 2.17
C THR A 6 3.08 51.53 1.77
N SER A 7 3.90 51.06 2.71
CA SER A 7 4.93 50.04 2.40
C SER A 7 5.10 48.94 3.45
N LEU A 8 4.06 48.63 4.22
CA LEU A 8 4.11 47.53 5.20
C LEU A 8 2.97 46.51 5.07
N LEU A 9 2.21 46.56 3.97
CA LEU A 9 1.09 45.65 3.69
C LEU A 9 1.31 44.74 2.47
N ALA A 10 2.40 44.91 1.72
CA ALA A 10 2.69 44.08 0.54
C ALA A 10 3.61 42.87 0.82
N ALA A 11 4.18 42.76 2.02
CA ALA A 11 5.08 41.67 2.40
C ALA A 11 4.39 40.53 3.16
N LEU A 12 3.06 40.56 3.28
CA LEU A 12 2.25 39.53 3.99
C LEU A 12 1.54 38.54 3.04
N PHE A 13 1.71 38.69 1.72
CA PHE A 13 1.11 37.79 0.72
C PHE A 13 2.11 36.86 0.03
N ALA A 14 3.35 36.81 0.49
CA ALA A 14 4.33 35.82 0.08
C ALA A 14 4.63 34.86 1.24
N ILE A 15 3.59 34.41 1.96
CA ILE A 15 3.67 33.09 2.56
C ILE A 15 3.66 32.17 1.33
N PRO A 16 4.75 31.47 0.98
CA PRO A 16 4.60 30.37 0.04
C PRO A 16 3.47 29.56 0.63
N LEU A 17 2.43 29.28 -0.16
CA LEU A 17 1.47 28.24 0.18
C LEU A 17 2.31 26.97 0.37
N LEU A 18 2.93 26.82 1.54
CA LEU A 18 3.29 25.57 2.16
C LEU A 18 1.97 24.85 2.07
N SER A 19 1.89 23.96 1.08
CA SER A 19 0.69 23.25 0.78
C SER A 19 0.21 22.72 2.12
N LEU A 20 -0.94 23.23 2.56
CA LEU A 20 -1.77 22.53 3.54
C LEU A 20 -2.29 21.31 2.78
N SER A 21 -1.38 20.44 2.35
CA SER A 21 -1.70 19.18 1.74
C SER A 21 -2.39 18.42 2.87
N PRO A 22 -3.66 18.04 2.73
CA PRO A 22 -4.39 17.34 3.78
C PRO A 22 -3.90 15.90 3.98
N TYR A 23 -2.76 15.54 3.39
CA TYR A 23 -2.21 14.21 3.29
C TYR A 23 -0.81 14.17 3.93
N PRO A 24 -0.29 12.98 4.30
CA PRO A 24 1.04 12.84 4.91
C PRO A 24 2.11 13.53 4.06
N ALA A 25 3.29 13.79 4.63
CA ALA A 25 4.45 14.31 3.89
C ALA A 25 4.89 13.29 2.81
N ALA A 26 4.15 13.27 1.72
CA ALA A 26 4.24 12.40 0.56
C ALA A 26 4.67 13.26 -0.63
N HIS A 27 5.50 12.71 -1.49
CA HIS A 27 5.92 13.38 -2.72
C HIS A 27 5.07 12.88 -3.89
N GLY A 28 4.43 13.80 -4.60
CA GLY A 28 3.61 13.47 -5.76
C GLY A 28 2.25 14.18 -5.75
N VAL A 29 1.43 13.81 -6.73
CA VAL A 29 0.06 14.30 -6.89
C VAL A 29 -0.93 13.14 -6.82
N LEU A 30 -2.15 13.42 -6.35
CA LEU A 30 -3.21 12.41 -6.39
C LEU A 30 -3.48 11.98 -7.84
N LEU A 31 -3.82 10.72 -8.02
CA LEU A 31 -4.08 10.12 -9.32
C LEU A 31 -5.17 10.88 -10.08
N GLN A 32 -6.22 11.35 -9.39
CA GLN A 32 -7.28 12.16 -10.01
C GLN A 32 -6.78 13.50 -10.59
N GLU A 33 -5.63 14.00 -10.12
CA GLU A 33 -5.02 15.28 -10.53
C GLU A 33 -3.87 15.08 -11.53
N SER A 34 -3.38 13.84 -11.67
CA SER A 34 -2.18 13.52 -12.46
C SER A 34 -2.34 13.59 -13.98
N GLY A 35 -3.56 13.63 -14.48
CA GLY A 35 -3.85 13.52 -15.92
C GLY A 35 -3.56 12.14 -16.53
N LEU A 36 -3.20 11.13 -15.73
CA LEU A 36 -2.98 9.76 -16.18
C LEU A 36 -4.30 9.15 -16.70
N ASP A 37 -4.30 8.73 -17.97
CA ASP A 37 -5.49 8.19 -18.63
C ASP A 37 -5.70 6.72 -18.26
N LEU A 38 -6.52 6.50 -17.22
CA LEU A 38 -6.99 5.18 -16.79
C LEU A 38 -8.44 5.01 -17.22
N ARG A 39 -8.65 4.56 -18.46
CA ARG A 39 -10.00 4.24 -18.94
C ARG A 39 -10.44 2.88 -18.38
N ASP A 40 -11.70 2.82 -17.97
CA ASP A 40 -12.43 1.58 -17.72
C ASP A 40 -11.92 0.66 -16.61
N ILE A 41 -11.30 1.21 -15.56
CA ILE A 41 -10.98 0.44 -14.34
C ILE A 41 -12.11 0.56 -13.29
N PRO A 42 -12.44 -0.52 -12.56
CA PRO A 42 -13.33 -0.44 -11.41
C PRO A 42 -12.81 0.54 -10.35
N SER A 43 -13.73 1.17 -9.60
CA SER A 43 -13.39 2.02 -8.45
C SER A 43 -12.41 3.16 -8.74
N ARG A 44 -12.33 3.62 -10.00
CA ARG A 44 -11.42 4.69 -10.44
C ARG A 44 -11.52 5.96 -9.59
N ASP A 45 -12.74 6.36 -9.24
CA ASP A 45 -13.01 7.54 -8.42
C ASP A 45 -12.49 7.42 -6.98
N VAL A 46 -12.43 6.20 -6.44
CA VAL A 46 -11.86 5.94 -5.10
C VAL A 46 -10.34 5.88 -5.19
N LEU A 47 -9.81 5.12 -6.16
CA LEU A 47 -8.37 5.05 -6.42
C LEU A 47 -7.76 6.43 -6.74
N GLY A 48 -8.52 7.27 -7.44
CA GLY A 48 -8.16 8.65 -7.74
C GLY A 48 -7.85 9.51 -6.51
N ARG A 49 -8.46 9.18 -5.36
CA ARG A 49 -8.33 9.90 -4.08
C ARG A 49 -7.29 9.30 -3.13
N ILE A 50 -6.82 8.08 -3.39
CA ILE A 50 -5.88 7.37 -2.49
C ILE A 50 -4.53 7.06 -3.13
N VAL A 51 -4.45 6.95 -4.46
CA VAL A 51 -3.18 6.72 -5.15
C VAL A 51 -2.49 8.05 -5.42
N ILE A 52 -1.21 8.14 -5.04
CA ILE A 52 -0.32 9.27 -5.31
C ILE A 52 0.70 8.81 -6.36
N VAL A 53 0.83 9.56 -7.44
CA VAL A 53 1.81 9.29 -8.50
C VAL A 53 2.92 10.36 -8.50
N PRO A 54 4.13 10.06 -9.01
CA PRO A 54 5.20 11.04 -9.08
C PRO A 54 4.84 12.25 -9.94
N GLU A 55 5.26 13.46 -9.52
CA GLU A 55 5.15 14.68 -10.33
C GLU A 55 6.16 14.72 -11.50
N THR A 56 7.29 14.02 -11.34
CA THR A 56 8.33 13.91 -12.36
C THR A 56 8.02 12.78 -13.34
N ALA A 57 8.69 12.74 -14.50
CA ALA A 57 8.54 11.63 -15.44
C ALA A 57 8.73 10.25 -14.76
N PHE A 58 7.78 9.34 -14.99
CA PHE A 58 7.74 7.99 -14.44
C PHE A 58 7.25 6.99 -15.51
N PRO A 59 7.50 5.68 -15.34
CA PRO A 59 7.02 4.67 -16.29
C PRO A 59 5.50 4.50 -16.20
N ALA A 60 4.75 5.22 -17.03
CA ALA A 60 3.28 5.22 -17.02
C ALA A 60 2.67 3.82 -17.19
N ALA A 61 3.31 2.94 -17.97
CA ALA A 61 2.85 1.56 -18.15
C ALA A 61 2.88 0.76 -16.84
N GLU A 62 3.94 0.90 -16.04
CA GLU A 62 4.07 0.23 -14.74
C GLU A 62 3.07 0.80 -13.72
N ALA A 63 2.87 2.12 -13.72
CA ALA A 63 1.86 2.77 -12.89
C ALA A 63 0.46 2.27 -13.25
N ASN A 64 0.12 2.23 -14.55
CA ASN A 64 -1.17 1.72 -15.01
C ASN A 64 -1.39 0.26 -14.58
N LYS A 65 -0.37 -0.58 -14.71
CA LYS A 65 -0.43 -1.98 -14.26
C LYS A 65 -0.70 -2.09 -12.76
N THR A 66 0.07 -1.36 -11.96
CA THR A 66 -0.08 -1.31 -10.49
C THR A 66 -1.50 -0.89 -10.09
N ILE A 67 -2.02 0.17 -10.73
CA ILE A 67 -3.35 0.70 -10.42
C ILE A 67 -4.46 -0.25 -10.89
N GLN A 68 -4.29 -0.92 -12.03
CA GLN A 68 -5.21 -1.98 -12.47
C GLN A 68 -5.24 -3.17 -11.51
N THR A 69 -4.10 -3.53 -10.89
CA THR A 69 -4.06 -4.56 -9.85
C THR A 69 -4.89 -4.11 -8.64
N LEU A 70 -4.65 -2.89 -8.13
CA LEU A 70 -5.39 -2.34 -6.99
C LEU A 70 -6.89 -2.23 -7.27
N ALA A 71 -7.29 -1.94 -8.51
CA ALA A 71 -8.69 -1.88 -8.94
C ALA A 71 -9.44 -3.21 -8.85
N ARG A 72 -8.76 -4.33 -8.59
CA ARG A 72 -9.39 -5.63 -8.36
C ARG A 72 -9.92 -5.79 -6.94
N ILE A 73 -9.48 -4.95 -6.00
CA ILE A 73 -9.95 -4.95 -4.62
C ILE A 73 -11.41 -4.51 -4.58
N ASP A 74 -12.19 -5.15 -3.70
CA ASP A 74 -13.59 -4.79 -3.51
C ASP A 74 -13.73 -3.31 -3.16
N ARG A 75 -14.69 -2.65 -3.81
CA ARG A 75 -14.89 -1.20 -3.70
C ARG A 75 -15.06 -0.74 -2.26
N SER A 76 -15.83 -1.47 -1.45
CA SER A 76 -16.08 -1.12 -0.04
C SER A 76 -14.78 -1.03 0.75
N ILE A 77 -13.83 -1.95 0.53
CA ILE A 77 -12.50 -1.93 1.17
C ILE A 77 -11.71 -0.68 0.74
N LEU A 78 -11.72 -0.36 -0.57
CA LEU A 78 -11.06 0.85 -1.07
C LEU A 78 -11.70 2.13 -0.49
N GLU A 79 -13.03 2.15 -0.32
CA GLU A 79 -13.74 3.27 0.29
C GLU A 79 -13.38 3.43 1.77
N GLN A 80 -13.27 2.33 2.53
CA GLN A 80 -12.77 2.37 3.90
C GLN A 80 -11.33 2.89 3.99
N ALA A 81 -10.44 2.43 3.10
CA ALA A 81 -9.08 2.96 3.04
C ALA A 81 -9.07 4.47 2.80
N ALA A 82 -9.91 4.97 1.89
CA ALA A 82 -10.06 6.39 1.63
C ALA A 82 -10.63 7.16 2.84
N ALA A 83 -11.63 6.59 3.53
CA ALA A 83 -12.24 7.19 4.71
C ALA A 83 -11.26 7.27 5.90
N HIS A 84 -10.36 6.29 6.02
CA HIS A 84 -9.29 6.25 7.01
C HIS A 84 -8.01 6.99 6.58
N HIS A 85 -8.05 7.72 5.46
CA HIS A 85 -6.91 8.49 4.95
C HIS A 85 -5.65 7.63 4.75
N ILE A 86 -5.81 6.44 4.16
CA ILE A 86 -4.71 5.60 3.70
C ILE A 86 -4.39 5.96 2.26
N TYR A 87 -3.12 6.25 1.98
CA TYR A 87 -2.62 6.60 0.65
C TYR A 87 -1.60 5.58 0.16
N ILE A 88 -1.54 5.39 -1.15
CA ILE A 88 -0.57 4.53 -1.83
C ILE A 88 0.29 5.42 -2.73
N GLN A 89 1.54 5.66 -2.34
CA GLN A 89 2.49 6.46 -3.10
C GLN A 89 3.35 5.56 -3.99
N LEU A 90 3.26 5.80 -5.29
CA LEU A 90 4.05 5.11 -6.31
C LEU A 90 5.41 5.78 -6.46
N LEU A 91 6.49 5.00 -6.39
CA LEU A 91 7.86 5.49 -6.37
C LEU A 91 8.67 4.99 -7.57
N THR A 92 9.63 5.78 -8.02
CA THR A 92 10.61 5.39 -9.05
C THR A 92 11.95 4.94 -8.46
N GLY A 93 12.22 5.29 -7.20
CA GLY A 93 13.46 4.98 -6.48
C GLY A 93 13.26 4.12 -5.23
N PRO A 94 14.34 3.87 -4.45
CA PRO A 94 14.28 3.20 -3.16
C PRO A 94 13.32 3.90 -2.19
N ILE A 95 12.61 3.12 -1.36
CA ILE A 95 11.69 3.66 -0.36
C ILE A 95 12.40 4.58 0.64
N THR A 96 13.68 4.33 0.94
CA THR A 96 14.50 5.09 1.91
C THR A 96 14.92 6.47 1.40
N ASN A 97 14.54 6.85 0.18
CA ASN A 97 14.60 8.23 -0.29
C ASN A 97 13.44 9.07 0.25
N GLU A 98 12.30 8.44 0.55
CA GLU A 98 11.14 9.11 1.10
C GLU A 98 11.39 9.56 2.55
N PRO A 99 10.96 10.77 2.95
CA PRO A 99 11.18 11.29 4.31
C PRO A 99 10.64 10.36 5.39
N THR A 100 9.49 9.73 5.14
CA THR A 100 8.81 8.80 6.05
C THR A 100 9.62 7.53 6.31
N ALA A 101 10.35 7.03 5.31
CA ALA A 101 11.14 5.79 5.40
C ALA A 101 12.66 6.01 5.48
N ARG A 102 13.15 7.26 5.42
CA ARG A 102 14.60 7.59 5.46
C ARG A 102 15.32 7.04 6.68
N HIS A 103 14.63 6.98 7.81
CA HIS A 103 15.17 6.44 9.07
C HIS A 103 15.48 4.93 9.01
N LEU A 104 15.06 4.23 7.95
CA LEU A 104 15.31 2.80 7.71
C LEU A 104 16.58 2.53 6.91
N ARG A 105 17.24 3.55 6.35
CA ARG A 105 18.47 3.42 5.56
C ARG A 105 19.52 2.57 6.27
N GLY A 106 20.08 1.58 5.57
CA GLY A 106 21.08 0.64 6.07
C GLY A 106 20.57 -0.37 7.12
N LYS A 107 19.30 -0.32 7.53
CA LYS A 107 18.73 -1.26 8.51
C LYS A 107 18.20 -2.51 7.80
N THR A 108 18.36 -3.66 8.44
CA THR A 108 17.80 -4.94 7.97
C THR A 108 16.31 -5.03 8.35
N PRO A 109 15.42 -5.43 7.42
CA PRO A 109 14.02 -5.68 7.72
C PRO A 109 13.83 -6.81 8.74
N ARG A 110 12.72 -6.78 9.48
CA ARG A 110 12.36 -7.86 10.40
C ARG A 110 12.20 -9.18 9.63
N GLY A 111 12.67 -10.29 10.19
CA GLY A 111 12.59 -11.63 9.58
C GLY A 111 13.62 -11.91 8.48
N TYR A 112 14.37 -10.91 8.02
CA TYR A 112 15.47 -11.11 7.08
C TYR A 112 16.73 -11.53 7.83
N ALA A 113 17.54 -12.40 7.22
CA ALA A 113 18.83 -12.77 7.79
C ALA A 113 19.74 -11.53 7.91
N PRO A 114 20.45 -11.32 9.04
CA PRO A 114 21.36 -10.19 9.20
C PRO A 114 22.35 -10.08 8.04
N GLY A 115 22.46 -8.89 7.44
CA GLY A 115 23.37 -8.63 6.33
C GLY A 115 22.95 -9.19 4.96
N SER A 116 21.79 -9.86 4.86
CA SER A 116 21.28 -10.36 3.56
C SER A 116 20.71 -9.25 2.66
N LYS A 117 20.00 -8.29 3.27
CA LYS A 117 19.39 -7.13 2.63
C LYS A 117 19.16 -6.01 3.62
N THR A 118 19.01 -4.80 3.09
CA THR A 118 18.57 -3.63 3.85
C THR A 118 17.26 -3.08 3.30
N TRP A 119 16.62 -2.19 4.04
CA TRP A 119 15.45 -1.45 3.55
C TRP A 119 15.75 -0.60 2.32
N ASP A 120 17.02 -0.34 1.98
CA ASP A 120 17.39 0.31 0.72
C ASP A 120 17.09 -0.58 -0.51
N ASP A 121 16.98 -1.89 -0.30
CA ASP A 121 16.74 -2.89 -1.34
C ASP A 121 15.28 -3.39 -1.39
N VAL A 122 14.47 -3.05 -0.38
CA VAL A 122 13.07 -3.48 -0.29
C VAL A 122 12.19 -2.52 -1.11
N PRO A 123 11.35 -3.03 -2.02
CA PRO A 123 10.62 -2.18 -2.96
C PRO A 123 9.32 -1.59 -2.41
N GLY A 124 8.87 -2.00 -1.22
CA GLY A 124 7.64 -1.48 -0.63
C GLY A 124 7.62 -1.55 0.89
N ILE A 125 6.67 -0.82 1.48
CA ILE A 125 6.36 -0.88 2.91
C ILE A 125 4.90 -0.45 3.15
N GLY A 126 4.18 -1.26 3.92
CA GLY A 126 2.82 -1.03 4.38
C GLY A 126 2.69 -0.90 5.91
N GLY A 127 1.45 -0.97 6.40
CA GLY A 127 1.14 -0.96 7.84
C GLY A 127 0.95 0.44 8.45
N SER A 128 0.99 1.48 7.61
CA SER A 128 0.76 2.87 8.02
C SER A 128 -0.21 3.58 7.07
N HIS A 129 -0.57 4.82 7.38
CA HIS A 129 -1.43 5.64 6.52
C HIS A 129 -0.79 5.98 5.16
N LEU A 130 0.52 5.76 4.99
CA LEU A 130 1.20 5.91 3.71
C LEU A 130 1.89 4.60 3.33
N VAL A 131 1.38 3.97 2.27
CA VAL A 131 1.95 2.77 1.65
C VAL A 131 2.90 3.22 0.56
N LEU A 132 4.13 2.71 0.58
CA LEU A 132 5.12 3.00 -0.45
C LEU A 132 5.26 1.80 -1.37
N VAL A 133 5.14 2.02 -2.68
CA VAL A 133 5.26 0.95 -3.69
C VAL A 133 6.18 1.43 -4.80
N ARG A 134 7.28 0.72 -5.03
CA ARG A 134 8.18 1.00 -6.15
C ARG A 134 7.65 0.40 -7.45
N LEU A 135 7.51 1.25 -8.48
CA LEU A 135 7.09 0.87 -9.81
C LEU A 135 8.08 -0.12 -10.47
N GLY A 136 7.56 -1.11 -11.19
CA GLY A 136 8.36 -2.16 -11.85
C GLY A 136 8.80 -3.30 -10.92
N HIS A 137 8.28 -3.33 -9.69
CA HIS A 137 8.59 -4.35 -8.69
C HIS A 137 7.34 -5.12 -8.20
N SER A 138 6.24 -5.10 -8.97
CA SER A 138 4.99 -5.75 -8.56
C SER A 138 5.10 -7.26 -8.42
N GLU A 139 5.87 -7.94 -9.27
CA GLU A 139 5.90 -9.40 -9.28
C GLU A 139 6.86 -10.02 -8.26
N LYS A 140 6.48 -11.20 -7.76
CA LYS A 140 7.35 -12.05 -6.96
C LYS A 140 8.75 -12.19 -7.55
N GLY A 141 9.77 -12.04 -6.71
CA GLY A 141 11.17 -12.12 -7.11
C GLY A 141 11.79 -10.78 -7.56
N LYS A 142 10.99 -9.71 -7.69
CA LYS A 142 11.48 -8.35 -7.94
C LYS A 142 11.94 -7.64 -6.66
N GLY A 143 12.72 -8.35 -5.85
CA GLY A 143 13.26 -7.80 -4.60
C GLY A 143 12.43 -8.06 -3.34
N HIS A 144 11.30 -8.75 -3.46
CA HIS A 144 10.47 -9.24 -2.36
C HIS A 144 9.90 -10.64 -2.69
N GLY A 145 9.33 -11.31 -1.69
CA GLY A 145 8.82 -12.69 -1.79
C GLY A 145 7.31 -12.82 -2.08
N SER A 146 6.57 -11.71 -2.01
CA SER A 146 5.11 -11.67 -2.16
C SER A 146 4.66 -11.93 -3.60
N VAL A 147 3.48 -12.53 -3.77
CA VAL A 147 2.88 -12.79 -5.09
C VAL A 147 2.60 -11.50 -5.87
N ASN A 148 2.26 -10.42 -5.15
CA ASN A 148 2.12 -9.08 -5.69
C ASN A 148 2.46 -8.03 -4.62
N LEU A 149 3.36 -7.09 -4.94
CA LEU A 149 3.86 -6.10 -4.00
C LEU A 149 2.76 -5.15 -3.49
N GLU A 150 2.08 -4.46 -4.40
CA GLU A 150 1.12 -3.42 -4.03
C GLU A 150 -0.06 -3.96 -3.21
N LEU A 151 -0.52 -5.17 -3.52
CA LEU A 151 -1.57 -5.82 -2.75
C LEU A 151 -1.10 -6.22 -1.34
N HIS A 152 0.11 -6.77 -1.24
CA HIS A 152 0.69 -7.20 0.04
C HIS A 152 0.91 -5.99 0.97
N GLU A 153 1.59 -4.95 0.50
CA GLU A 153 1.86 -3.77 1.32
C GLU A 153 0.59 -3.02 1.69
N PHE A 154 -0.38 -2.92 0.78
CA PHE A 154 -1.65 -2.28 1.10
C PHE A 154 -2.46 -3.09 2.13
N ALA A 155 -2.41 -4.43 2.07
CA ALA A 155 -3.07 -5.30 3.03
C ALA A 155 -2.57 -5.08 4.46
N HIS A 156 -1.27 -4.84 4.68
CA HIS A 156 -0.76 -4.46 6.00
C HIS A 156 -1.44 -3.19 6.53
N SER A 157 -1.62 -2.16 5.70
CA SER A 157 -2.30 -0.95 6.16
C SER A 157 -3.78 -1.17 6.44
N LEU A 158 -4.46 -1.97 5.62
CA LEU A 158 -5.85 -2.34 5.85
C LEU A 158 -6.03 -3.11 7.16
N ASP A 159 -5.19 -4.11 7.40
CA ASP A 159 -5.17 -4.89 8.64
C ASP A 159 -5.06 -3.98 9.87
N TYR A 160 -4.04 -3.13 9.92
CA TYR A 160 -3.76 -2.32 11.11
C TYR A 160 -4.76 -1.17 11.32
N ILE A 161 -5.30 -0.58 10.25
CA ILE A 161 -6.04 0.69 10.33
C ILE A 161 -7.54 0.52 10.08
N VAL A 162 -7.91 -0.26 9.06
CA VAL A 162 -9.32 -0.44 8.68
C VAL A 162 -9.97 -1.55 9.48
N PHE A 163 -9.26 -2.66 9.67
CA PHE A 163 -9.78 -3.85 10.33
C PHE A 163 -9.27 -4.04 11.76
N ASP A 164 -8.67 -3.00 12.35
CA ASP A 164 -8.23 -2.95 13.75
C ASP A 164 -7.38 -4.17 14.18
N ARG A 165 -6.28 -4.40 13.45
CA ARG A 165 -5.34 -5.52 13.66
C ARG A 165 -6.05 -6.86 13.61
N ILE A 166 -6.84 -7.08 12.56
CA ILE A 166 -7.68 -8.27 12.40
C ILE A 166 -6.87 -9.57 12.49
N HIS A 167 -5.58 -9.53 12.14
CA HIS A 167 -4.69 -10.68 12.29
C HIS A 167 -4.51 -11.15 13.74
N GLU A 168 -4.77 -10.31 14.74
CA GLU A 168 -4.67 -10.65 16.17
C GLU A 168 -5.94 -11.27 16.75
N THR A 169 -7.05 -11.21 16.02
CA THR A 169 -8.33 -11.76 16.48
C THR A 169 -8.25 -13.27 16.66
N ASP A 170 -8.95 -13.82 17.67
CA ASP A 170 -8.99 -15.26 17.92
C ASP A 170 -9.48 -16.05 16.68
N GLU A 171 -10.44 -15.49 15.94
CA GLU A 171 -10.95 -16.04 14.68
C GLU A 171 -9.81 -16.22 13.66
N PHE A 172 -9.07 -15.15 13.35
CA PHE A 172 -7.99 -15.23 12.37
C PHE A 172 -6.81 -16.07 12.87
N GLN A 173 -6.48 -15.97 14.16
CA GLN A 173 -5.41 -16.76 14.77
C GLN A 173 -5.68 -18.27 14.69
N ALA A 174 -6.93 -18.70 14.84
CA ALA A 174 -7.30 -20.10 14.66
C ALA A 174 -7.11 -20.55 13.20
N ILE A 175 -7.54 -19.73 12.24
CA ILE A 175 -7.38 -19.99 10.81
C ILE A 175 -5.89 -20.06 10.43
N TRP A 176 -5.09 -19.07 10.85
CA TRP A 176 -3.66 -18.99 10.56
C TRP A 176 -2.90 -20.24 11.04
N ARG A 177 -3.11 -20.66 12.29
CA ARG A 177 -2.45 -21.86 12.84
C ARG A 177 -2.80 -23.14 12.07
N GLU A 178 -4.01 -23.21 11.53
CA GLU A 178 -4.46 -24.37 10.77
C GLU A 178 -3.93 -24.36 9.32
N GLU A 179 -4.04 -23.23 8.63
CA GLU A 179 -3.91 -23.19 7.17
C GLU A 179 -2.59 -22.59 6.67
N ALA A 180 -1.84 -21.84 7.47
CA ALA A 180 -0.55 -21.29 7.04
C ALA A 180 0.47 -22.37 6.64
N PRO A 181 0.63 -23.49 7.38
CA PRO A 181 1.52 -24.59 6.96
C PRO A 181 1.10 -25.27 5.65
N ARG A 182 -0.18 -25.16 5.26
CA ARG A 182 -0.70 -25.75 4.02
C ARG A 182 -0.48 -24.81 2.84
N LEU A 183 -0.78 -23.52 3.02
CA LEU A 183 -0.67 -22.51 1.97
C LEU A 183 0.78 -22.13 1.67
N PHE A 184 1.63 -22.06 2.71
CA PHE A 184 3.03 -21.66 2.60
C PHE A 184 3.97 -22.70 3.25
N PRO A 185 4.02 -23.93 2.72
CA PRO A 185 4.79 -25.01 3.33
C PRO A 185 6.29 -24.66 3.35
N GLY A 186 6.89 -24.67 4.54
CA GLY A 186 8.32 -24.40 4.74
C GLY A 186 8.74 -22.92 4.71
N GLU A 187 7.80 -22.01 4.49
CA GLU A 187 8.07 -20.57 4.43
C GLU A 187 7.98 -19.94 5.82
N SER A 188 9.06 -20.03 6.59
CA SER A 188 9.10 -19.64 8.01
C SER A 188 8.55 -18.24 8.30
N TYR A 189 8.67 -17.31 7.35
CA TYR A 189 8.14 -15.95 7.48
C TYR A 189 6.62 -15.94 7.72
N PHE A 190 5.85 -16.59 6.84
CA PHE A 190 4.39 -16.68 6.97
C PHE A 190 3.93 -17.63 8.09
N LEU A 191 4.78 -18.58 8.47
CA LEU A 191 4.51 -19.50 9.59
C LEU A 191 4.79 -18.89 10.96
N THR A 192 5.54 -17.78 11.01
CA THR A 192 5.92 -17.10 12.27
C THR A 192 5.09 -15.84 12.50
N TYR A 193 4.77 -15.11 11.43
CA TYR A 193 4.14 -13.79 11.52
C TYR A 193 2.71 -13.83 10.93
N PRO A 194 1.66 -13.84 11.77
CA PRO A 194 0.26 -13.87 11.31
C PRO A 194 -0.13 -12.68 10.45
N GLU A 195 0.45 -11.50 10.69
CA GLU A 195 0.25 -10.29 9.87
C GLU A 195 0.78 -10.48 8.45
N GLU A 196 1.91 -11.18 8.28
CA GLU A 196 2.48 -11.48 6.97
C GLU A 196 1.65 -12.54 6.25
N TYR A 197 1.11 -13.51 6.99
CA TYR A 197 0.16 -14.48 6.46
C TYR A 197 -1.13 -13.80 5.96
N PHE A 198 -1.66 -12.85 6.74
CA PHE A 198 -2.83 -12.06 6.33
C PHE A 198 -2.54 -11.29 5.04
N ALA A 199 -1.45 -10.52 5.01
CA ALA A 199 -1.10 -9.68 3.88
C ALA A 199 -0.88 -10.50 2.60
N GLU A 200 -0.17 -11.62 2.70
CA GLU A 200 0.07 -12.49 1.55
C GLU A 200 -1.20 -13.22 1.09
N SER A 201 -2.05 -13.67 2.02
CA SER A 201 -3.32 -14.31 1.67
C SER A 201 -4.28 -13.33 1.01
N PHE A 202 -4.30 -12.06 1.45
CA PHE A 202 -5.03 -10.98 0.79
C PHE A 202 -4.50 -10.76 -0.64
N ALA A 203 -3.17 -10.72 -0.80
CA ALA A 203 -2.56 -10.60 -2.13
C ALA A 203 -2.93 -11.79 -3.03
N TYR A 204 -2.91 -13.03 -2.53
CA TYR A 204 -3.38 -14.21 -3.25
C TYR A 204 -4.84 -14.09 -3.69
N TYR A 205 -5.71 -13.53 -2.85
CA TYR A 205 -7.11 -13.36 -3.21
C TYR A 205 -7.31 -12.36 -4.37
N TYR A 206 -6.55 -11.26 -4.43
CA TYR A 206 -6.76 -10.21 -5.44
C TYR A 206 -5.79 -10.24 -6.63
N ALA A 207 -4.68 -10.96 -6.55
CA ALA A 207 -3.62 -10.94 -7.57
C ALA A 207 -4.04 -11.57 -8.90
N SER A 208 -4.76 -12.69 -8.90
CA SER A 208 -5.26 -13.34 -10.12
C SER A 208 -6.33 -14.39 -9.81
N GLU A 209 -7.04 -14.88 -10.83
CA GLU A 209 -7.95 -16.01 -10.67
C GLU A 209 -7.22 -17.29 -10.22
N GLU A 210 -6.01 -17.52 -10.74
CA GLU A 210 -5.18 -18.69 -10.42
C GLU A 210 -4.75 -18.70 -8.94
N THR A 211 -4.26 -17.56 -8.44
CA THR A 211 -3.83 -17.41 -7.04
C THR A 211 -5.02 -17.49 -6.09
N ARG A 212 -6.16 -16.88 -6.47
CA ARG A 212 -7.42 -16.98 -5.74
C ARG A 212 -7.96 -18.41 -5.69
N HIS A 213 -7.87 -19.15 -6.80
CA HIS A 213 -8.27 -20.56 -6.85
C HIS A 213 -7.37 -21.41 -5.94
N THR A 214 -6.06 -21.17 -5.97
CA THR A 214 -5.10 -21.83 -5.07
C THR A 214 -5.44 -21.58 -3.61
N LEU A 215 -5.69 -20.32 -3.24
CA LEU A 215 -6.12 -19.94 -1.88
C LEU A 215 -7.38 -20.70 -1.47
N ARG A 216 -8.41 -20.71 -2.34
CA ARG A 216 -9.67 -21.43 -2.07
C ARG A 216 -9.49 -22.94 -1.88
N ALA A 217 -8.60 -23.56 -2.64
CA ALA A 217 -8.38 -25.00 -2.60
C ALA A 217 -7.53 -25.43 -1.40
N VAL A 218 -6.52 -24.64 -1.03
CA VAL A 218 -5.51 -25.02 -0.03
C VAL A 218 -5.83 -24.47 1.37
N ALA A 219 -6.43 -23.29 1.43
CA ALA A 219 -6.77 -22.57 2.66
C ALA A 219 -8.20 -22.01 2.58
N PRO A 220 -9.23 -22.89 2.52
CA PRO A 220 -10.62 -22.49 2.32
C PRO A 220 -11.18 -21.56 3.42
N ASN A 221 -10.74 -21.71 4.67
CA ASN A 221 -11.20 -20.82 5.74
C ASN A 221 -10.61 -19.42 5.58
N THR A 222 -9.34 -19.33 5.20
CA THR A 222 -8.66 -18.06 4.86
C THR A 222 -9.31 -17.41 3.64
N TYR A 223 -9.61 -18.18 2.60
CA TYR A 223 -10.36 -17.69 1.43
C TYR A 223 -11.71 -17.09 1.85
N ALA A 224 -12.48 -17.81 2.67
CA ALA A 224 -13.78 -17.35 3.14
C ALA A 224 -13.66 -16.09 4.01
N PHE A 225 -12.63 -16.04 4.87
CA PHE A 225 -12.33 -14.90 5.73
C PHE A 225 -12.01 -13.65 4.92
N ILE A 226 -11.06 -13.73 3.97
CA ILE A 226 -10.67 -12.60 3.11
C ILE A 226 -11.86 -12.11 2.28
N ARG A 227 -12.66 -13.03 1.69
CA ARG A 227 -13.89 -12.67 0.98
C ARG A 227 -14.87 -11.89 1.87
N GLY A 228 -15.00 -12.29 3.14
CA GLY A 228 -15.87 -11.63 4.11
C GLY A 228 -15.44 -10.21 4.50
N LEU A 229 -14.20 -9.80 4.21
CA LEU A 229 -13.75 -8.43 4.49
C LEU A 229 -14.56 -7.37 3.74
N ALA A 230 -15.02 -7.67 2.52
CA ALA A 230 -15.83 -6.74 1.74
C ALA A 230 -17.16 -6.42 2.42
N GLU A 231 -17.77 -7.42 3.07
CA GLU A 231 -19.01 -7.26 3.86
C GLU A 231 -18.73 -6.49 5.16
N ARG A 232 -17.61 -6.77 5.84
CA ARG A 232 -17.18 -6.03 7.05
C ARG A 232 -16.84 -4.56 6.78
N ALA A 233 -16.48 -4.24 5.54
CA ALA A 233 -16.16 -2.89 5.07
C ALA A 233 -17.39 -2.11 4.55
N SER A 234 -18.56 -2.76 4.46
CA SER A 234 -19.80 -2.16 3.93
C SER A 234 -20.63 -1.44 4.98
#